data_AF-A0A066XKX3-F1
#
_entry.id   AF-A0A066XKX3-F1
#
_cell.length_a   1.000
_cell.length_b   1.000
_cell.length_c   1.000
_cell.angle_alpha   90.00
_cell.angle_beta   90.00
_cell.angle_gamma   90.00
#
_symmetry.space_group_name_H-M   'P 1'
#
loop_
_entity.id
_entity.type
_entity.pdbx_description
1 polymer ?
#
loop_
_entity_poly.entity_id
_entity_poly.type
_entity_poly.pdbx_seq_one_letter_code
_entity_poly.pdbx_strand_id
1 'polypeptide(L)'
;MVRSGNRSALKLPYALWEAAGAELALFVYLLPNLRYADLPRDLFADKGRYSTFRPIIESRCRDLRKMAYHGGAEASLSTLATNNTWRNLEALELVDLEVDPCVLRRALGELGKLRAMKVSDTASFSDALFTDVDDVPPFPCLAELVLRNTPAVTAGGLLEYLSRADTRNKLTILALLGTGVLTEFLPEVLLVAHNLHTLALEATVIKAVSGRPSSRRLASNSLKKLRFELTTTDDPVGSRSRILASHHAYLAASLQANDMPNLTSVHLLGEHLVHQLAISLPRLVPSPACAAGGHDPATNDGMVMPRTRTIPTNGAFRDPNPSYSISLPQRLAIYTRTEDIVDWPLNGSQFSMPIRDRLVSSYGLNRDVAGWGWDNNGALRKWIMVRDQQGMLRGLFQSGLKQ
;
A
#
# COMPACT_ATOMS: atom_id res chain seq x y z
N MET A 1 -29.80 6.95 -1.65
CA MET A 1 -29.62 6.98 -3.12
C MET A 1 -28.91 8.27 -3.50
N VAL A 2 -27.72 8.21 -4.09
CA VAL A 2 -27.02 9.43 -4.59
C VAL A 2 -27.01 9.37 -6.12
N ARG A 3 -27.94 10.08 -6.76
CA ARG A 3 -27.89 10.34 -8.20
C ARG A 3 -27.06 11.60 -8.41
N SER A 4 -25.75 11.44 -8.54
CA SER A 4 -24.85 12.48 -9.05
C SER A 4 -24.36 12.05 -10.43
N GLY A 5 -24.87 12.70 -11.49
CA GLY A 5 -24.41 12.61 -12.89
C GLY A 5 -23.89 11.25 -13.38
N ASN A 6 -24.70 10.48 -14.11
CA ASN A 6 -24.32 9.23 -14.80
C ASN A 6 -23.65 8.12 -13.95
N ARG A 7 -23.66 8.22 -12.62
CA ARG A 7 -23.14 7.17 -11.72
C ARG A 7 -24.25 6.70 -10.78
N SER A 8 -24.79 5.52 -11.06
CA SER A 8 -25.76 4.81 -10.23
C SER A 8 -25.01 3.93 -9.24
N ALA A 9 -25.08 4.32 -7.97
CA ALA A 9 -24.54 3.55 -6.85
C ALA A 9 -25.66 3.19 -5.86
N LEU A 10 -25.72 1.90 -5.49
CA LEU A 10 -26.59 1.41 -4.42
C LEU A 10 -25.73 1.12 -3.20
N LYS A 11 -26.03 1.84 -2.10
CA LYS A 11 -25.45 1.60 -0.79
C LYS A 11 -26.61 1.50 0.20
N LEU A 12 -26.72 0.35 0.85
CA LEU A 12 -27.72 0.10 1.89
C LEU A 12 -26.99 -0.32 3.17
N PRO A 13 -27.50 0.08 4.35
CA PRO A 13 -26.99 -0.45 5.62
C PRO A 13 -27.13 -1.97 5.65
N TYR A 14 -26.15 -2.66 6.25
CA TYR A 14 -26.15 -4.12 6.34
C TYR A 14 -27.43 -4.70 6.97
N ALA A 15 -27.95 -4.07 8.03
CA ALA A 15 -29.21 -4.50 8.66
C ALA A 15 -30.41 -4.50 7.69
N LEU A 16 -30.39 -3.61 6.70
CA LEU A 16 -31.44 -3.49 5.70
C LEU A 16 -31.31 -4.57 4.62
N TRP A 17 -30.08 -4.94 4.28
CA TRP A 17 -29.81 -6.10 3.44
C TRP A 17 -30.27 -7.41 4.11
N GLU A 18 -30.00 -7.55 5.41
CA GLU A 18 -30.42 -8.72 6.19
C GLU A 18 -31.95 -8.83 6.31
N ALA A 19 -32.65 -7.70 6.53
CA ALA A 19 -34.09 -7.69 6.74
C ALA A 19 -34.91 -7.84 5.45
N ALA A 20 -34.47 -7.26 4.34
CA ALA A 20 -35.30 -7.13 3.13
C ALA A 20 -35.32 -8.38 2.23
N GLY A 21 -34.39 -9.33 2.38
CA GLY A 21 -34.42 -10.64 1.72
C GLY A 21 -34.81 -10.61 0.23
N ALA A 22 -35.99 -11.15 -0.11
CA ALA A 22 -36.50 -11.20 -1.47
C ALA A 22 -36.95 -9.84 -2.04
N GLU A 23 -37.34 -8.88 -1.20
CA GLU A 23 -37.78 -7.55 -1.65
C GLU A 23 -36.64 -6.74 -2.29
N LEU A 24 -35.39 -7.06 -1.95
CA LEU A 24 -34.19 -6.48 -2.58
C LEU A 24 -34.15 -6.72 -4.09
N ALA A 25 -34.69 -7.86 -4.54
CA ALA A 25 -34.77 -8.18 -5.95
C ALA A 25 -35.62 -7.17 -6.72
N LEU A 26 -36.72 -6.70 -6.12
CA LEU A 26 -37.59 -5.69 -6.72
C LEU A 26 -36.86 -4.34 -6.84
N PHE A 27 -36.08 -3.96 -5.83
CA PHE A 27 -35.30 -2.72 -5.88
C PHE A 27 -34.23 -2.76 -6.97
N VAL A 28 -33.50 -3.87 -7.10
CA VAL A 28 -32.47 -3.99 -8.15
C VAL A 28 -33.11 -4.11 -9.53
N TYR A 29 -34.29 -4.71 -9.65
CA TYR A 29 -35.03 -4.76 -10.91
C TYR A 29 -35.29 -3.36 -11.49
N LEU A 30 -35.46 -2.35 -10.63
CA LEU A 30 -35.65 -0.95 -11.03
C LEU A 30 -34.33 -0.22 -11.38
N LEU A 31 -33.17 -0.88 -11.30
CA LEU A 31 -31.84 -0.28 -11.44
C LEU A 31 -30.99 -0.99 -12.52
N PRO A 32 -31.39 -1.00 -13.81
CA PRO A 32 -30.67 -1.72 -14.86
C PRO A 32 -29.26 -1.17 -15.16
N ASN A 33 -28.97 0.08 -14.80
CA ASN A 33 -27.68 0.71 -15.05
C ASN A 33 -26.77 0.72 -13.81
N LEU A 34 -26.96 -0.20 -12.87
CA LEU A 34 -26.19 -0.23 -11.64
C LEU A 34 -24.70 -0.51 -11.93
N ARG A 35 -23.83 0.42 -11.54
CA ARG A 35 -22.38 0.31 -11.74
C ARG A 35 -21.64 -0.06 -10.46
N TYR A 36 -22.15 0.42 -9.34
CA TYR A 36 -21.58 0.19 -8.02
C TYR A 36 -22.67 -0.27 -7.07
N ALA A 37 -22.48 -1.40 -6.42
CA ALA A 37 -23.40 -1.94 -5.45
C ALA A 37 -22.61 -2.47 -4.26
N ASP A 38 -23.02 -2.09 -3.06
CA ASP A 38 -22.52 -2.70 -1.82
C ASP A 38 -23.41 -3.92 -1.54
N LEU A 39 -23.04 -5.06 -2.13
CA LEU A 39 -23.86 -6.28 -2.08
C LEU A 39 -23.62 -7.04 -0.76
N PRO A 40 -24.63 -7.78 -0.25
CA PRO A 40 -24.44 -8.65 0.91
C PRO A 40 -23.31 -9.65 0.65
N ARG A 41 -22.47 -9.89 1.67
CA ARG A 41 -21.34 -10.84 1.54
C ARG A 41 -21.80 -12.24 1.13
N ASP A 42 -22.91 -12.70 1.71
CA ASP A 42 -23.47 -14.02 1.44
C ASP A 42 -24.31 -14.10 0.16
N LEU A 43 -24.40 -13.03 -0.64
CA LEU A 43 -25.20 -13.04 -1.87
C LEU A 43 -24.72 -14.08 -2.88
N PHE A 44 -23.39 -14.19 -3.00
CA PHE A 44 -22.73 -15.13 -3.89
C PHE A 44 -22.11 -16.30 -3.13
N ALA A 45 -22.13 -16.28 -1.79
CA ALA A 45 -21.97 -17.53 -1.07
C ALA A 45 -23.12 -18.42 -1.56
N ASP A 46 -22.82 -19.61 -2.05
CA ASP A 46 -23.73 -20.57 -2.70
C ASP A 46 -24.74 -21.18 -1.69
N LYS A 47 -25.22 -20.34 -0.78
CA LYS A 47 -26.22 -20.55 0.25
C LYS A 47 -27.59 -20.13 -0.30
N GLY A 48 -28.64 -20.90 0.01
CA GLY A 48 -29.97 -20.73 -0.60
C GLY A 48 -30.70 -19.41 -0.30
N ARG A 49 -30.22 -18.58 0.64
CA ARG A 49 -30.88 -17.35 1.11
C ARG A 49 -31.17 -16.33 0.00
N TYR A 50 -30.29 -16.22 -0.99
CA TYR A 50 -30.41 -15.25 -2.08
C TYR A 50 -30.61 -15.91 -3.46
N SER A 51 -31.11 -17.15 -3.48
CA SER A 51 -31.29 -17.97 -4.69
C SER A 51 -32.11 -17.29 -5.79
N THR A 52 -33.12 -16.48 -5.45
CA THR A 52 -33.92 -15.72 -6.42
C THR A 52 -33.29 -14.38 -6.80
N PHE A 53 -32.53 -13.78 -5.88
CA PHE A 53 -31.97 -12.44 -6.06
C PHE A 53 -30.73 -12.44 -6.97
N ARG A 54 -29.86 -13.43 -6.81
CA ARG A 54 -28.64 -13.59 -7.62
C ARG A 54 -28.89 -13.59 -9.13
N PRO A 55 -29.76 -14.45 -9.70
CA PRO A 55 -30.00 -14.47 -11.15
C PRO A 55 -30.59 -13.14 -11.67
N ILE A 56 -31.31 -12.39 -10.83
CA ILE A 56 -31.83 -11.06 -11.19
C ILE A 56 -30.68 -10.05 -11.32
N ILE A 57 -29.71 -10.06 -10.39
CA ILE A 57 -28.52 -9.20 -10.50
C ILE A 57 -27.70 -9.61 -11.73
N GLU A 58 -27.41 -10.89 -11.90
CA GLU A 58 -26.60 -11.41 -13.01
C GLU A 58 -27.22 -11.09 -14.39
N SER A 59 -28.56 -11.12 -14.50
CA SER A 59 -29.26 -10.81 -15.75
C SER A 59 -29.43 -9.31 -16.00
N ARG A 60 -29.67 -8.49 -14.98
CA ARG A 60 -30.00 -7.06 -15.13
C ARG A 60 -28.81 -6.11 -14.95
N CYS A 61 -27.86 -6.44 -14.09
CA CYS A 61 -26.77 -5.55 -13.69
C CYS A 61 -25.44 -5.91 -14.36
N ARG A 62 -25.44 -6.07 -15.69
CA ARG A 62 -24.23 -6.47 -16.44
C ARG A 62 -23.13 -5.41 -16.52
N ASP A 63 -23.44 -4.14 -16.17
CA ASP A 63 -22.49 -3.02 -16.17
C ASP A 63 -21.84 -2.78 -14.79
N LEU A 64 -21.91 -3.76 -13.89
CA LEU A 64 -21.20 -3.70 -12.62
C LEU A 64 -19.70 -3.57 -12.86
N ARG A 65 -19.10 -2.57 -12.21
CA ARG A 65 -17.66 -2.26 -12.31
C ARG A 65 -16.86 -2.87 -11.17
N LYS A 66 -17.54 -3.32 -10.11
CA LYS A 66 -16.91 -3.76 -8.88
C LYS A 66 -17.69 -4.88 -8.22
N MET A 67 -16.97 -5.89 -7.73
CA MET A 67 -17.55 -7.10 -7.15
C MET A 67 -16.64 -7.70 -6.07
N ALA A 68 -17.21 -8.43 -5.12
CA ALA A 68 -16.49 -9.19 -4.09
C ALA A 68 -17.05 -10.60 -3.94
N TYR A 69 -16.18 -11.61 -3.95
CA TYR A 69 -16.51 -13.00 -3.67
C TYR A 69 -15.89 -13.40 -2.33
N HIS A 70 -16.69 -14.07 -1.50
CA HIS A 70 -16.33 -14.50 -0.15
C HIS A 70 -16.40 -16.03 -0.04
N GLY A 71 -15.78 -16.60 0.99
CA GLY A 71 -15.85 -18.03 1.27
C GLY A 71 -17.25 -18.64 1.14
N GLY A 72 -17.30 -19.77 0.45
CA GLY A 72 -18.55 -20.42 0.05
C GLY A 72 -19.10 -19.96 -1.29
N ALA A 73 -18.43 -19.05 -2.01
CA ALA A 73 -18.82 -18.56 -3.35
C ALA A 73 -18.02 -19.20 -4.50
N GLU A 74 -17.37 -20.33 -4.27
CA GLU A 74 -16.47 -20.99 -5.20
C GLU A 74 -17.20 -21.48 -6.45
N ALA A 75 -18.41 -22.04 -6.29
CA ALA A 75 -19.23 -22.46 -7.43
C ALA A 75 -19.76 -21.24 -8.18
N SER A 76 -20.13 -20.17 -7.46
CA SER A 76 -20.46 -18.89 -8.10
C SER A 76 -19.32 -18.33 -8.94
N LEU A 77 -18.10 -18.35 -8.41
CA LEU A 77 -16.93 -17.86 -9.12
C LEU A 77 -16.62 -18.73 -10.34
N SER A 78 -16.72 -20.06 -10.21
CA SER A 78 -16.45 -20.97 -11.32
C SER A 78 -17.44 -20.79 -12.48
N THR A 79 -18.70 -20.45 -12.20
CA THR A 79 -19.68 -20.13 -13.26
C THR A 79 -19.31 -18.89 -14.07
N LEU A 80 -18.46 -17.98 -13.57
CA LEU A 80 -17.96 -16.85 -14.35
C LEU A 80 -17.11 -17.28 -15.54
N ALA A 81 -16.38 -18.39 -15.41
CA ALA A 81 -15.58 -18.96 -16.49
C ALA A 81 -16.43 -19.38 -17.69
N THR A 82 -17.75 -19.54 -17.52
CA THR A 82 -18.65 -20.02 -18.57
C THR A 82 -19.68 -18.97 -18.97
N ASN A 83 -20.17 -18.17 -18.03
CA ASN A 83 -21.40 -17.40 -18.24
C ASN A 83 -21.20 -15.93 -18.65
N ASN A 84 -19.96 -15.43 -18.78
CA ASN A 84 -19.64 -14.05 -19.20
C ASN A 84 -20.59 -12.99 -18.62
N THR A 85 -20.86 -13.12 -17.32
CA THR A 85 -21.87 -12.35 -16.59
C THR A 85 -21.43 -10.90 -16.39
N TRP A 86 -20.14 -10.68 -16.09
CA TRP A 86 -19.58 -9.39 -15.70
C TRP A 86 -18.62 -8.79 -16.75
N ARG A 87 -19.15 -8.46 -17.93
CA ARG A 87 -18.38 -7.94 -19.07
C ARG A 87 -17.59 -6.66 -18.81
N ASN A 88 -18.03 -5.88 -17.83
CA ASN A 88 -17.47 -4.56 -17.55
C ASN A 88 -16.80 -4.47 -16.17
N LEU A 89 -16.52 -5.60 -15.53
CA LEU A 89 -15.90 -5.60 -14.22
C LEU A 89 -14.48 -5.04 -14.29
N GLU A 90 -14.19 -4.05 -13.46
CA GLU A 90 -12.89 -3.37 -13.40
C GLU A 90 -12.13 -3.70 -12.11
N ALA A 91 -12.85 -3.97 -11.03
CA ALA A 91 -12.29 -4.29 -9.72
C ALA A 91 -12.93 -5.52 -9.09
N LEU A 92 -12.11 -6.46 -8.63
CA LEU A 92 -12.53 -7.71 -8.00
C LEU A 92 -11.85 -7.89 -6.63
N GLU A 93 -12.62 -8.22 -5.61
CA GLU A 93 -12.11 -8.66 -4.31
C GLU A 93 -12.45 -10.14 -4.10
N LEU A 94 -11.45 -10.92 -3.69
CA LEU A 94 -11.55 -12.34 -3.36
C LEU A 94 -11.14 -12.49 -1.89
N VAL A 95 -12.01 -13.07 -1.07
CA VAL A 95 -11.78 -13.21 0.38
C VAL A 95 -12.10 -14.62 0.82
N ASP A 96 -11.13 -15.29 1.45
CA ASP A 96 -11.33 -16.60 2.09
C ASP A 96 -11.94 -17.63 1.13
N LEU A 97 -11.41 -17.72 -0.09
CA LEU A 97 -11.89 -18.63 -1.13
C LEU A 97 -10.95 -19.82 -1.30
N GLU A 98 -11.52 -21.00 -1.52
CA GLU A 98 -10.77 -22.21 -1.86
C GLU A 98 -11.04 -22.63 -3.30
N VAL A 99 -10.30 -22.04 -4.24
CA VAL A 99 -10.49 -22.30 -5.68
C VAL A 99 -9.22 -22.85 -6.31
N ASP A 100 -9.40 -23.83 -7.18
CA ASP A 100 -8.34 -24.39 -8.02
C ASP A 100 -7.73 -23.31 -8.95
N PRO A 101 -6.39 -23.23 -9.08
CA PRO A 101 -5.74 -22.23 -9.91
C PRO A 101 -6.18 -22.20 -11.37
N CYS A 102 -6.49 -23.34 -11.99
CA CYS A 102 -6.94 -23.40 -13.37
C CYS A 102 -8.37 -22.89 -13.52
N VAL A 103 -9.27 -23.22 -12.59
CA VAL A 103 -10.63 -22.68 -12.56
C VAL A 103 -10.60 -21.16 -12.37
N LEU A 104 -9.78 -20.67 -11.42
CA LEU A 104 -9.64 -19.24 -11.16
C LEU A 104 -9.10 -18.51 -12.38
N ARG A 105 -8.05 -19.01 -13.04
CA ARG A 105 -7.51 -18.38 -14.25
C ARG A 105 -8.54 -18.31 -15.38
N ARG A 106 -9.34 -19.37 -15.61
CA ARG A 106 -10.43 -19.33 -16.60
C ARG A 106 -11.48 -18.28 -16.25
N ALA A 107 -11.91 -18.22 -14.99
CA ALA A 107 -12.87 -17.21 -14.54
C ALA A 107 -12.34 -15.78 -14.72
N LEU A 108 -11.06 -15.55 -14.40
CA LEU A 108 -10.40 -14.26 -14.57
C LEU A 108 -10.15 -13.89 -16.03
N GLY A 109 -9.91 -14.87 -16.89
CA GLY A 109 -9.69 -14.68 -18.33
C GLY A 109 -10.91 -14.07 -19.04
N GLU A 110 -12.11 -14.38 -18.57
CA GLU A 110 -13.35 -13.80 -19.09
C GLU A 110 -13.54 -12.32 -18.70
N LEU A 111 -12.80 -11.83 -17.69
CA LEU A 111 -12.90 -10.47 -17.18
C LEU A 111 -11.96 -9.52 -17.93
N GLY A 112 -12.20 -9.33 -19.23
CA GLY A 112 -11.31 -8.53 -20.11
C GLY A 112 -11.12 -7.05 -19.73
N LYS A 113 -11.94 -6.50 -18.82
CA LYS A 113 -11.80 -5.13 -18.31
C LYS A 113 -11.21 -5.04 -16.90
N LEU A 114 -10.82 -6.17 -16.32
CA LEU A 114 -10.29 -6.21 -14.97
C LEU A 114 -8.96 -5.45 -14.90
N ARG A 115 -8.88 -4.53 -13.95
CA ARG A 115 -7.72 -3.64 -13.75
C ARG A 115 -7.22 -3.67 -12.32
N ALA A 116 -8.09 -3.95 -11.36
CA ALA A 116 -7.73 -4.01 -9.96
C ALA A 116 -8.19 -5.32 -9.34
N MET A 117 -7.31 -5.96 -8.58
CA MET A 117 -7.65 -7.14 -7.80
C MET A 117 -7.16 -7.01 -6.39
N LYS A 118 -7.99 -7.44 -5.45
CA LYS A 118 -7.63 -7.67 -4.07
C LYS A 118 -7.89 -9.13 -3.73
N VAL A 119 -6.92 -9.77 -3.11
CA VAL A 119 -7.04 -11.13 -2.60
C VAL A 119 -6.71 -11.10 -1.11
N SER A 120 -7.55 -11.72 -0.29
CA SER A 120 -7.40 -11.72 1.17
C SER A 120 -7.68 -13.10 1.73
N ASP A 121 -6.83 -13.57 2.63
CA ASP A 121 -7.04 -14.81 3.40
C ASP A 121 -7.29 -16.05 2.50
N THR A 122 -6.74 -16.05 1.29
CA THR A 122 -7.00 -17.08 0.26
C THR A 122 -5.77 -17.98 0.15
N ALA A 123 -5.73 -19.08 0.90
CA ALA A 123 -4.56 -19.95 0.95
C ALA A 123 -4.26 -20.67 -0.37
N SER A 124 -5.29 -20.94 -1.20
CA SER A 124 -5.11 -21.56 -2.52
C SER A 124 -4.48 -20.61 -3.56
N PHE A 125 -4.43 -19.30 -3.27
CA PHE A 125 -3.82 -18.31 -4.13
C PHE A 125 -2.28 -18.39 -4.02
N SER A 126 -1.65 -18.96 -5.03
CA SER A 126 -0.22 -19.33 -5.06
C SER A 126 0.46 -18.97 -6.37
N ASP A 127 1.78 -19.14 -6.42
CA ASP A 127 2.60 -18.87 -7.62
C ASP A 127 2.15 -19.61 -8.88
N ALA A 128 1.48 -20.77 -8.73
CA ALA A 128 0.94 -21.56 -9.85
C ALA A 128 -0.08 -20.79 -10.71
N LEU A 129 -0.65 -19.69 -10.19
CA LEU A 129 -1.52 -18.80 -10.95
C LEU A 129 -0.76 -17.95 -11.98
N PHE A 130 0.53 -17.71 -11.76
CA PHE A 130 1.35 -16.88 -12.64
C PHE A 130 2.08 -17.70 -13.70
N THR A 131 2.23 -19.01 -13.46
CA THR A 131 2.85 -19.93 -14.40
C THR A 131 2.00 -20.15 -15.64
N ASP A 132 2.66 -20.19 -16.79
CA ASP A 132 1.99 -20.51 -18.05
C ASP A 132 1.61 -22.01 -18.06
N VAL A 133 0.37 -22.29 -18.45
CA VAL A 133 -0.13 -23.67 -18.54
C VAL A 133 -0.96 -23.77 -19.81
N ASP A 134 -0.71 -24.83 -20.57
CA ASP A 134 -1.42 -25.13 -21.80
C ASP A 134 -2.95 -25.15 -21.56
N ASP A 135 -3.72 -24.65 -22.52
CA ASP A 135 -5.19 -24.59 -22.51
C ASP A 135 -5.85 -23.79 -21.35
N VAL A 136 -5.09 -22.93 -20.67
CA VAL A 136 -5.62 -22.00 -19.65
C VAL A 136 -5.20 -20.57 -19.99
N PRO A 137 -6.13 -19.59 -19.96
CA PRO A 137 -5.76 -18.21 -20.23
C PRO A 137 -4.75 -17.72 -19.17
N PRO A 138 -3.80 -16.86 -19.57
CA PRO A 138 -2.81 -16.34 -18.65
C PRO A 138 -3.47 -15.42 -17.63
N PHE A 139 -2.84 -15.26 -16.46
CA PHE A 139 -3.34 -14.36 -15.41
C PHE A 139 -3.53 -12.93 -15.94
N PRO A 140 -4.61 -12.20 -15.59
CA PRO A 140 -4.90 -10.89 -16.17
C PRO A 140 -3.81 -9.85 -15.87
N CYS A 141 -3.61 -8.88 -16.77
CA CYS A 141 -2.67 -7.78 -16.56
C CYS A 141 -3.32 -6.67 -15.74
N LEU A 142 -2.99 -6.60 -14.46
CA LEU A 142 -3.60 -5.68 -13.51
C LEU A 142 -2.80 -4.37 -13.39
N ALA A 143 -3.51 -3.28 -13.17
CA ALA A 143 -2.95 -1.98 -12.81
C ALA A 143 -2.75 -1.85 -11.29
N GLU A 144 -3.61 -2.50 -10.50
CA GLU A 144 -3.55 -2.52 -9.04
C GLU A 144 -3.70 -3.96 -8.53
N LEU A 145 -2.72 -4.45 -7.77
CA LEU A 145 -2.77 -5.77 -7.15
C LEU A 145 -2.52 -5.65 -5.65
N VAL A 146 -3.47 -6.13 -4.85
CA VAL A 146 -3.39 -6.17 -3.39
C VAL A 146 -3.50 -7.61 -2.94
N LEU A 147 -2.45 -8.11 -2.31
CA LEU A 147 -2.38 -9.45 -1.76
C LEU A 147 -2.27 -9.35 -0.24
N ARG A 148 -3.19 -9.99 0.47
CA ARG A 148 -3.24 -10.01 1.93
C ARG A 148 -3.37 -11.43 2.44
N ASN A 149 -2.51 -11.83 3.37
CA ASN A 149 -2.51 -13.17 3.97
C ASN A 149 -2.54 -14.28 2.89
N THR A 150 -1.73 -14.12 1.84
CA THR A 150 -1.53 -15.11 0.78
C THR A 150 -0.07 -15.61 0.83
N PRO A 151 0.28 -16.46 1.80
CA PRO A 151 1.68 -16.86 2.04
C PRO A 151 2.27 -17.69 0.90
N ALA A 152 1.45 -18.35 0.09
CA ALA A 152 1.88 -19.16 -1.04
C ALA A 152 2.30 -18.32 -2.27
N VAL A 153 2.13 -17.00 -2.23
CA VAL A 153 2.68 -16.09 -3.25
C VAL A 153 4.09 -15.65 -2.84
N THR A 154 5.08 -16.00 -3.66
CA THR A 154 6.49 -15.69 -3.43
C THR A 154 7.02 -14.66 -4.43
N ALA A 155 8.28 -14.24 -4.25
CA ALA A 155 8.95 -13.38 -5.22
C ALA A 155 9.08 -14.06 -6.60
N GLY A 156 9.23 -15.39 -6.65
CA GLY A 156 9.35 -16.15 -7.90
C GLY A 156 8.11 -16.01 -8.77
N GLY A 157 6.91 -16.26 -8.23
CA GLY A 157 5.67 -16.08 -8.95
C GLY A 157 5.41 -14.63 -9.38
N LEU A 158 5.79 -13.65 -8.56
CA LEU A 158 5.69 -12.24 -8.96
C LEU A 158 6.65 -11.87 -10.09
N LEU A 159 7.88 -12.41 -10.08
CA LEU A 159 8.84 -12.21 -11.17
C LEU A 159 8.36 -12.85 -12.47
N GLU A 160 7.76 -14.05 -12.39
CA GLU A 160 7.12 -14.70 -13.53
C GLU A 160 5.96 -13.85 -14.07
N TYR A 161 5.10 -13.35 -13.19
CA TYR A 161 4.00 -12.45 -13.58
C TYR A 161 4.49 -11.17 -14.25
N LEU A 162 5.54 -10.55 -13.71
CA LEU A 162 6.16 -9.32 -14.21
C LEU A 162 7.08 -9.55 -15.41
N SER A 163 7.44 -10.80 -15.73
CA SER A 163 8.24 -11.12 -16.93
C SER A 163 7.50 -10.71 -18.21
N ARG A 164 6.17 -10.71 -18.15
CA ARG A 164 5.31 -10.32 -19.27
C ARG A 164 5.27 -8.80 -19.44
N ALA A 165 5.50 -8.37 -20.67
CA ALA A 165 5.64 -6.95 -21.01
C ALA A 165 4.35 -6.14 -20.80
N ASP A 166 3.19 -6.77 -21.00
CA ASP A 166 1.87 -6.17 -20.77
C ASP A 166 1.62 -5.88 -19.29
N THR A 167 1.98 -6.80 -18.40
CA THR A 167 1.83 -6.66 -16.95
C THR A 167 2.80 -5.64 -16.38
N ARG A 168 4.11 -5.75 -16.66
CA ARG A 168 5.12 -4.84 -16.07
C ARG A 168 4.91 -3.37 -16.43
N ASN A 169 4.31 -3.12 -17.60
CA ASN A 169 4.01 -1.77 -18.07
C ASN A 169 2.69 -1.22 -17.50
N LYS A 170 1.78 -2.09 -17.04
CA LYS A 170 0.47 -1.69 -16.51
C LYS A 170 0.45 -1.59 -15.00
N LEU A 171 1.20 -2.43 -14.28
CA LEU A 171 1.15 -2.48 -12.82
C LEU A 171 1.71 -1.19 -12.21
N THR A 172 0.84 -0.45 -11.54
CA THR A 172 1.17 0.83 -10.89
C THR A 172 1.14 0.76 -9.37
N ILE A 173 0.33 -0.15 -8.82
CA ILE A 173 0.18 -0.34 -7.38
C ILE A 173 0.31 -1.82 -7.04
N LEU A 174 1.21 -2.11 -6.10
CA LEU A 174 1.41 -3.44 -5.54
C LEU A 174 1.39 -3.35 -4.01
N ALA A 175 0.51 -4.11 -3.37
CA ALA A 175 0.51 -4.27 -1.93
C ALA A 175 0.69 -5.76 -1.57
N LEU A 176 1.70 -6.05 -0.77
CA LEU A 176 2.12 -7.37 -0.33
C LEU A 176 2.04 -7.39 1.20
N LEU A 177 0.91 -7.87 1.73
CA LEU A 177 0.59 -7.81 3.14
C LEU A 177 0.53 -9.22 3.73
N GLY A 178 1.60 -9.68 4.37
CA GLY A 178 1.65 -11.07 4.87
C GLY A 178 1.70 -12.10 3.74
N THR A 179 2.51 -11.84 2.71
CA THR A 179 2.81 -12.80 1.63
C THR A 179 4.12 -13.54 1.89
N GLY A 180 4.47 -14.52 1.05
CA GLY A 180 5.77 -15.22 1.09
C GLY A 180 6.92 -14.43 0.48
N VAL A 181 6.72 -13.16 0.11
CA VAL A 181 7.75 -12.32 -0.51
C VAL A 181 8.71 -11.81 0.55
N LEU A 182 9.94 -12.33 0.54
CA LEU A 182 10.99 -11.88 1.45
C LEU A 182 11.56 -10.52 1.01
N THR A 183 11.99 -9.70 1.97
CA THR A 183 12.60 -8.38 1.72
C THR A 183 13.85 -8.46 0.85
N GLU A 184 14.57 -9.59 0.87
CA GLU A 184 15.79 -9.84 0.10
C GLU A 184 15.58 -9.88 -1.41
N PHE A 185 14.39 -10.30 -1.86
CA PHE A 185 14.04 -10.40 -3.28
C PHE A 185 13.35 -9.15 -3.83
N LEU A 186 13.04 -8.19 -2.96
CA LEU A 186 12.38 -6.94 -3.36
C LEU A 186 13.16 -6.14 -4.43
N PRO A 187 14.51 -6.09 -4.42
CA PRO A 187 15.27 -5.43 -5.49
C PRO A 187 15.04 -6.04 -6.87
N GLU A 188 14.84 -7.35 -6.94
CA GLU A 188 14.57 -8.05 -8.21
C GLU A 188 13.19 -7.70 -8.73
N VAL A 189 12.18 -7.70 -7.86
CA VAL A 189 10.82 -7.29 -8.21
C VAL A 189 10.78 -5.84 -8.70
N LEU A 190 11.46 -4.91 -8.01
CA LEU A 190 11.51 -3.50 -8.40
C LEU A 190 12.26 -3.26 -9.72
N LEU A 191 13.25 -4.10 -10.03
CA LEU A 191 14.00 -4.01 -11.29
C LEU A 191 13.09 -4.29 -12.50
N VAL A 192 12.20 -5.27 -12.37
CA VAL A 192 11.29 -5.69 -13.45
C VAL A 192 10.03 -4.81 -13.51
N ALA A 193 9.59 -4.27 -12.36
CA ALA A 193 8.38 -3.46 -12.25
C ALA A 193 8.60 -1.99 -12.68
N HIS A 194 8.78 -1.76 -13.99
CA HIS A 194 9.17 -0.45 -14.54
C HIS A 194 8.19 0.71 -14.26
N ASN A 195 6.88 0.45 -14.15
CA ASN A 195 5.84 1.48 -13.96
C ASN A 195 5.21 1.47 -12.56
N LEU A 196 5.85 0.82 -11.58
CA LEU A 196 5.34 0.73 -10.22
C LEU A 196 5.50 2.06 -9.47
N HIS A 197 4.37 2.67 -9.13
CA HIS A 197 4.34 3.96 -8.44
C HIS A 197 4.19 3.83 -6.93
N THR A 198 3.44 2.83 -6.48
CA THR A 198 3.18 2.58 -5.06
C THR A 198 3.47 1.14 -4.72
N LEU A 199 4.31 0.94 -3.72
CA LEU A 199 4.59 -0.36 -3.13
C LEU A 199 4.24 -0.31 -1.65
N ALA A 200 3.44 -1.26 -1.19
CA ALA A 200 3.21 -1.51 0.23
C ALA A 200 3.71 -2.93 0.57
N LEU A 201 4.55 -3.03 1.58
CA LEU A 201 5.08 -4.29 2.09
C LEU A 201 4.81 -4.36 3.60
N GLU A 202 4.19 -5.45 4.02
CA GLU A 202 4.06 -5.86 5.41
C GLU A 202 4.58 -7.30 5.52
N ALA A 203 5.70 -7.48 6.22
CA ALA A 203 6.41 -8.76 6.25
C ALA A 203 7.01 -9.06 7.63
N THR A 204 7.03 -10.35 7.97
CA THR A 204 7.67 -10.85 9.18
C THR A 204 9.10 -11.29 8.86
N VAL A 205 10.09 -10.68 9.48
CA VAL A 205 11.51 -10.98 9.28
C VAL A 205 12.08 -11.81 10.43
N ILE A 206 12.73 -12.91 10.07
CA ILE A 206 13.36 -13.86 11.02
C ILE A 206 14.90 -13.82 10.96
N LYS A 207 15.48 -13.18 9.94
CA LYS A 207 16.93 -13.09 9.73
C LYS A 207 17.34 -11.66 9.47
N ALA A 208 18.49 -11.27 10.01
CA ALA A 208 19.11 -9.99 9.71
C ALA A 208 19.60 -9.97 8.27
N VAL A 209 19.55 -8.81 7.61
CA VAL A 209 20.14 -8.64 6.27
C VAL A 209 21.63 -8.88 6.41
N SER A 210 22.12 -9.90 5.71
CA SER A 210 23.56 -10.15 5.65
C SER A 210 24.22 -8.95 4.97
N GLY A 211 25.06 -8.22 5.71
CA GLY A 211 25.75 -7.00 5.25
C GLY A 211 26.80 -7.24 4.16
N ARG A 212 26.59 -8.24 3.30
CA ARG A 212 27.46 -8.51 2.16
C ARG A 212 27.33 -7.37 1.14
N PRO A 213 28.46 -6.87 0.60
CA PRO A 213 28.47 -5.84 -0.45
C PRO A 213 27.81 -6.27 -1.77
N SER A 214 27.36 -7.53 -1.87
CA SER A 214 26.63 -8.11 -3.01
C SER A 214 25.10 -8.06 -2.88
N SER A 215 24.55 -7.60 -1.76
CA SER A 215 23.10 -7.35 -1.67
C SER A 215 22.77 -6.15 -2.54
N ARG A 216 22.14 -6.39 -3.69
CA ARG A 216 21.68 -5.33 -4.60
C ARG A 216 20.79 -4.39 -3.82
N ARG A 217 20.99 -3.07 -3.95
CA ARG A 217 20.17 -2.05 -3.25
C ARG A 217 18.77 -1.95 -3.85
N LEU A 218 17.84 -1.39 -3.08
CA LEU A 218 16.50 -1.08 -3.58
C LEU A 218 16.60 0.10 -4.54
N ALA A 219 16.40 -0.17 -5.82
CA ALA A 219 16.44 0.82 -6.89
C ALA A 219 15.13 0.82 -7.66
N SER A 220 14.59 2.01 -7.93
CA SER A 220 13.40 2.17 -8.79
C SER A 220 13.31 3.59 -9.33
N ASN A 221 13.10 3.70 -10.65
CA ASN A 221 12.92 4.99 -11.31
C ASN A 221 11.48 5.48 -11.31
N SER A 222 10.49 4.66 -10.98
CA SER A 222 9.06 5.03 -11.05
C SER A 222 8.39 5.13 -9.68
N LEU A 223 8.98 4.54 -8.64
CA LEU A 223 8.39 4.47 -7.31
C LEU A 223 8.28 5.85 -6.68
N LYS A 224 7.05 6.22 -6.30
CA LYS A 224 6.70 7.50 -5.65
C LYS A 224 6.36 7.32 -4.18
N LYS A 225 5.80 6.17 -3.80
CA LYS A 225 5.35 5.87 -2.45
C LYS A 225 5.79 4.47 -2.03
N LEU A 226 6.37 4.36 -0.84
CA LEU A 226 6.79 3.11 -0.25
C LEU A 226 6.22 2.98 1.17
N ARG A 227 5.46 1.93 1.45
CA ARG A 227 5.10 1.50 2.80
C ARG A 227 5.92 0.25 3.11
N PHE A 228 6.71 0.30 4.17
CA PHE A 228 7.67 -0.74 4.54
C PHE A 228 7.54 -1.03 6.03
N GLU A 229 6.65 -1.97 6.34
CA GLU A 229 6.29 -2.36 7.70
C GLU A 229 6.83 -3.76 7.97
N LEU A 230 7.73 -3.85 8.94
CA LEU A 230 8.39 -5.10 9.30
C LEU A 230 8.08 -5.47 10.74
N THR A 231 7.77 -6.73 10.97
CA THR A 231 7.59 -7.33 12.29
C THR A 231 8.56 -8.49 12.46
N THR A 232 8.76 -8.99 13.68
CA THR A 232 9.62 -10.15 13.93
C THR A 232 9.05 -10.97 15.09
N THR A 233 9.21 -12.29 15.00
CA THR A 233 8.70 -13.28 15.98
C THR A 233 9.71 -13.63 17.07
N ASP A 234 10.93 -13.06 17.03
CA ASP A 234 12.01 -13.43 17.96
C ASP A 234 11.81 -12.83 19.36
N ASP A 235 11.77 -13.71 20.37
CA ASP A 235 11.40 -13.42 21.77
C ASP A 235 12.47 -12.84 22.72
N PRO A 236 13.76 -12.65 22.36
CA PRO A 236 14.63 -11.75 23.13
C PRO A 236 14.62 -10.34 22.53
N VAL A 237 14.20 -9.36 23.34
CA VAL A 237 14.11 -7.91 23.02
C VAL A 237 15.35 -7.37 22.27
N GLY A 238 16.56 -7.89 22.60
CA GLY A 238 17.81 -7.49 21.95
C GLY A 238 18.00 -8.00 20.51
N SER A 239 17.54 -9.21 20.18
CA SER A 239 17.66 -9.78 18.83
C SER A 239 16.63 -9.18 17.88
N ARG A 240 15.40 -8.95 18.36
CA ARG A 240 14.33 -8.24 17.62
C ARG A 240 14.81 -6.89 17.09
N SER A 241 15.38 -6.08 17.98
CA SER A 241 15.88 -4.76 17.59
C SER A 241 17.01 -4.83 16.57
N ARG A 242 17.92 -5.83 16.66
CA ARG A 242 19.04 -5.98 15.73
C ARG A 242 18.57 -6.40 14.33
N ILE A 243 17.63 -7.34 14.23
CA ILE A 243 17.09 -7.82 12.96
C ILE A 243 16.40 -6.65 12.24
N LEU A 244 15.45 -5.99 12.89
CA LEU A 244 14.74 -4.85 12.30
C LEU A 244 15.70 -3.71 11.92
N ALA A 245 16.68 -3.39 12.80
CA ALA A 245 17.68 -2.38 12.51
C ALA A 245 18.51 -2.71 11.25
N SER A 246 18.80 -3.97 10.97
CA SER A 246 19.56 -4.37 9.77
C SER A 246 18.76 -4.12 8.47
N HIS A 247 17.46 -4.43 8.45
CA HIS A 247 16.58 -4.17 7.30
C HIS A 247 16.36 -2.67 7.08
N HIS A 248 16.19 -1.90 8.16
CA HIS A 248 16.14 -0.45 8.07
C HIS A 248 17.49 0.15 7.62
N ALA A 249 18.63 -0.40 8.04
CA ALA A 249 19.95 0.09 7.60
C ALA A 249 20.13 -0.09 6.08
N TYR A 250 19.68 -1.24 5.57
CA TYR A 250 19.67 -1.53 4.15
C TYR A 250 18.77 -0.56 3.35
N LEU A 251 17.57 -0.26 3.87
CA LEU A 251 16.69 0.76 3.27
C LEU A 251 17.34 2.16 3.32
N ALA A 252 17.95 2.54 4.44
CA ALA A 252 18.65 3.82 4.59
C ALA A 252 19.78 3.97 3.57
N ALA A 253 20.60 2.93 3.38
CA ALA A 253 21.68 2.92 2.40
C ALA A 253 21.15 3.13 0.97
N SER A 254 20.04 2.49 0.61
CA SER A 254 19.39 2.65 -0.70
C SER A 254 18.84 4.08 -0.90
N LEU A 255 18.27 4.68 0.15
CA LEU A 255 17.76 6.06 0.12
C LEU A 255 18.89 7.10 -0.01
N GLN A 256 20.01 6.88 0.68
CA GLN A 256 21.20 7.72 0.65
C GLN A 256 21.89 7.70 -0.71
N ALA A 257 21.92 6.53 -1.35
CA ALA A 257 22.48 6.35 -2.69
C ALA A 257 21.67 7.02 -3.80
N ASN A 258 20.45 7.50 -3.49
CA ASN A 258 19.50 8.05 -4.45
C ASN A 258 19.06 7.03 -5.54
N ASP A 259 19.06 5.74 -5.20
CA ASP A 259 18.62 4.66 -6.11
C ASP A 259 17.10 4.69 -6.38
N MET A 260 16.35 5.49 -5.62
CA MET A 260 14.92 5.76 -5.79
C MET A 260 14.68 7.27 -5.91
N PRO A 261 15.02 7.89 -7.05
CA PRO A 261 14.97 9.34 -7.20
C PRO A 261 13.54 9.84 -7.05
N ASN A 262 12.55 9.23 -7.69
CA ASN A 262 11.16 9.72 -7.72
C ASN A 262 10.35 9.49 -6.43
N LEU A 263 10.99 8.97 -5.37
CA LEU A 263 10.32 8.65 -4.12
C LEU A 263 9.98 9.92 -3.34
N THR A 264 8.69 10.08 -3.03
CA THR A 264 8.13 11.27 -2.37
C THR A 264 7.67 10.98 -0.94
N SER A 265 7.22 9.75 -0.66
CA SER A 265 6.77 9.35 0.68
C SER A 265 7.20 7.94 1.06
N VAL A 266 7.72 7.79 2.27
CA VAL A 266 8.05 6.50 2.90
C VAL A 266 7.27 6.37 4.20
N HIS A 267 6.61 5.23 4.42
CA HIS A 267 5.81 4.92 5.61
C HIS A 267 6.43 3.72 6.33
N LEU A 268 6.71 3.86 7.63
CA LEU A 268 7.48 2.89 8.40
C LEU A 268 6.86 2.62 9.77
N LEU A 269 6.91 1.36 10.18
CA LEU A 269 6.69 0.98 11.57
C LEU A 269 7.98 1.20 12.38
N GLY A 270 7.91 1.99 13.45
CA GLY A 270 9.05 2.30 14.32
C GLY A 270 9.95 3.45 13.84
N GLU A 271 10.98 3.75 14.64
CA GLU A 271 11.86 4.93 14.45
C GLU A 271 13.30 4.58 14.06
N HIS A 272 13.63 3.27 13.93
CA HIS A 272 15.00 2.81 13.68
C HIS A 272 15.64 3.43 12.44
N LEU A 273 14.87 3.58 11.35
CA LEU A 273 15.37 4.22 10.12
C LEU A 273 15.75 5.69 10.36
N VAL A 274 14.92 6.43 11.09
CA VAL A 274 15.13 7.86 11.35
C VAL A 274 16.40 8.05 12.16
N HIS A 275 16.64 7.21 13.16
CA HIS A 275 17.89 7.25 13.92
C HIS A 275 19.12 6.97 13.04
N GLN A 276 19.06 5.98 12.14
CA GLN A 276 20.17 5.68 11.24
C GLN A 276 20.45 6.80 10.24
N LEU A 277 19.40 7.40 9.67
CA LEU A 277 19.51 8.56 8.79
C LEU A 277 20.03 9.80 9.54
N ALA A 278 19.62 9.99 10.80
CA ALA A 278 20.11 11.10 11.63
C ALA A 278 21.59 10.98 12.01
N ILE A 279 22.11 9.75 12.14
CA ILE A 279 23.53 9.49 12.47
C ILE A 279 24.43 9.73 11.24
N SER A 280 23.94 9.41 10.05
CA SER A 280 24.72 9.42 8.81
C SER A 280 24.72 10.77 8.08
N LEU A 281 23.79 11.67 8.42
CA LEU A 281 23.65 12.97 7.78
C LEU A 281 24.30 14.09 8.61
N PRO A 282 25.06 15.01 7.99
CA PRO A 282 25.45 16.24 8.65
C PRO A 282 24.18 17.00 9.05
N ARG A 283 24.02 17.33 10.33
CA ARG A 283 22.97 18.27 10.73
C ARG A 283 23.30 19.61 10.10
N LEU A 284 22.38 20.14 9.28
CA LEU A 284 22.44 21.54 8.88
C LEU A 284 22.26 22.38 10.14
N VAL A 285 23.38 22.86 10.69
CA VAL A 285 23.39 23.85 11.76
C VAL A 285 22.69 25.10 11.19
N PRO A 286 21.73 25.71 11.89
CA PRO A 286 21.19 27.00 11.47
C PRO A 286 22.38 27.97 11.31
N SER A 287 22.59 28.47 10.10
CA SER A 287 23.63 29.46 9.85
C SER A 287 23.33 30.69 10.71
N PRO A 288 24.26 31.15 11.57
CA PRO A 288 24.08 32.35 12.37
C PRO A 288 24.35 33.57 11.49
N ALA A 289 23.64 33.70 10.39
CA ALA A 289 23.70 34.87 9.53
C ALA A 289 22.45 35.70 9.80
N CYS A 290 22.58 36.60 10.79
CA CYS A 290 21.84 37.85 11.03
C CYS A 290 21.73 38.13 12.54
N ALA A 291 22.85 38.45 13.17
CA ALA A 291 22.88 39.24 14.39
C ALA A 291 23.81 40.43 14.12
N ALA A 292 23.27 41.45 13.46
CA ALA A 292 23.93 42.74 13.36
C ALA A 292 23.52 43.59 14.56
N GLY A 293 24.50 44.01 15.36
CA GLY A 293 24.40 45.17 16.24
C GLY A 293 24.68 44.91 17.73
N GLY A 294 25.83 45.37 18.22
CA GLY A 294 25.99 45.77 19.62
C GLY A 294 27.28 45.35 20.32
N HIS A 295 28.34 46.14 20.12
CA HIS A 295 29.57 46.41 20.89
C HIS A 295 30.22 45.43 21.92
N ASP A 296 31.55 45.40 21.82
CA ASP A 296 32.65 44.71 22.55
C ASP A 296 32.78 45.01 24.07
N PRO A 297 33.90 44.65 24.76
CA PRO A 297 34.37 43.30 25.15
C PRO A 297 34.73 43.21 26.66
N ALA A 298 34.76 42.01 27.27
CA ALA A 298 35.58 41.74 28.46
C ALA A 298 35.77 40.23 28.74
N THR A 299 37.01 39.79 28.58
CA THR A 299 37.79 38.81 29.37
C THR A 299 37.13 38.10 30.56
N ASN A 300 37.09 36.75 30.57
CA ASN A 300 38.10 35.89 31.24
C ASN A 300 37.73 34.40 31.27
N ASP A 301 38.80 33.62 31.39
CA ASP A 301 38.98 32.17 31.51
C ASP A 301 37.94 31.32 32.24
N GLY A 302 37.86 30.03 31.82
CA GLY A 302 37.75 28.93 32.77
C GLY A 302 36.77 27.80 32.42
N MET A 303 37.35 26.62 32.18
CA MET A 303 36.78 25.29 32.47
C MET A 303 35.78 24.68 31.47
N VAL A 304 36.30 23.76 30.65
CA VAL A 304 35.55 22.82 29.82
C VAL A 304 34.91 21.74 30.71
N MET A 305 33.58 21.70 30.76
CA MET A 305 32.79 20.56 31.25
C MET A 305 32.15 19.81 30.06
N PRO A 306 32.06 18.48 30.09
CA PRO A 306 31.44 17.70 29.02
C PRO A 306 29.92 17.89 29.05
N ARG A 307 29.39 18.64 28.08
CA ARG A 307 27.94 18.80 27.89
C ARG A 307 27.34 17.47 27.40
N THR A 308 26.52 16.88 28.25
CA THR A 308 25.51 15.87 27.90
C THR A 308 24.69 16.37 26.71
N ARG A 309 24.68 15.58 25.62
CA ARG A 309 23.91 15.86 24.40
C ARG A 309 22.41 15.66 24.66
N THR A 310 21.71 16.72 25.03
CA THR A 310 20.25 16.79 24.95
C THR A 310 19.82 17.27 23.57
N ILE A 311 18.78 16.62 23.03
CA ILE A 311 18.15 16.94 21.75
C ILE A 311 17.24 18.16 21.96
N PRO A 312 17.42 19.30 21.27
CA PRO A 312 16.49 20.41 21.37
C PRO A 312 15.21 20.08 20.59
N THR A 313 14.06 20.18 21.26
CA THR A 313 12.72 19.79 20.77
C THR A 313 11.96 20.91 20.05
N ASN A 314 12.49 22.12 19.92
CA ASN A 314 11.74 23.24 19.33
C ASN A 314 12.60 24.13 18.44
N GLY A 315 12.40 24.01 17.13
CA GLY A 315 12.91 24.94 16.12
C GLY A 315 11.87 25.12 15.02
N ALA A 316 10.97 26.10 15.19
CA ALA A 316 10.01 26.49 14.18
C ALA A 316 10.69 27.37 13.12
N PHE A 317 10.80 26.89 11.88
CA PHE A 317 11.17 27.73 10.75
C PHE A 317 9.89 28.31 10.12
N ARG A 318 9.82 29.64 10.01
CA ARG A 318 8.80 30.32 9.18
C ARG A 318 9.19 30.16 7.71
N ASP A 319 8.20 29.95 6.84
CA ASP A 319 8.39 29.87 5.39
C ASP A 319 9.17 31.09 4.86
N PRO A 320 10.22 30.91 4.03
CA PRO A 320 10.87 32.03 3.37
C PRO A 320 10.00 32.55 2.21
N ASN A 321 9.92 33.88 2.10
CA ASN A 321 9.22 34.62 1.04
C ASN A 321 9.59 34.14 -0.39
N PRO A 322 8.64 34.18 -1.34
CA PRO A 322 8.78 33.60 -2.68
C PRO A 322 9.51 34.54 -3.66
N SER A 323 10.76 34.90 -3.38
CA SER A 323 11.51 35.89 -4.20
C SER A 323 12.77 35.35 -4.86
N TYR A 324 13.07 34.06 -4.77
CA TYR A 324 14.18 33.45 -5.52
C TYR A 324 13.76 32.10 -6.11
N SER A 325 13.68 32.06 -7.44
CA SER A 325 13.49 30.85 -8.24
C SER A 325 14.77 30.00 -8.21
N ILE A 326 14.96 29.22 -7.15
CA ILE A 326 15.92 28.12 -7.11
C ILE A 326 15.08 26.85 -7.25
N SER A 327 15.37 26.04 -8.27
CA SER A 327 14.70 24.75 -8.52
C SER A 327 14.60 23.97 -7.22
N LEU A 328 13.38 23.71 -6.74
CA LEU A 328 13.15 23.12 -5.44
C LEU A 328 13.87 21.76 -5.34
N PRO A 329 14.72 21.55 -4.31
CA PRO A 329 15.30 20.25 -4.04
C PRO A 329 14.20 19.22 -3.82
N GLN A 330 14.35 18.02 -4.37
CA GLN A 330 13.37 16.96 -4.21
C GLN A 330 13.20 16.62 -2.72
N ARG A 331 11.97 16.71 -2.23
CA ARG A 331 11.62 16.51 -0.82
C ARG A 331 11.08 15.09 -0.63
N LEU A 332 11.68 14.35 0.29
CA LEU A 332 11.22 13.04 0.71
C LEU A 332 10.54 13.17 2.07
N ALA A 333 9.26 12.81 2.17
CA ALA A 333 8.54 12.73 3.44
C ALA A 333 8.65 11.32 4.02
N ILE A 334 9.20 11.18 5.22
CA ILE A 334 9.22 9.93 5.97
C ILE A 334 8.18 10.03 7.08
N TYR A 335 7.24 9.10 7.09
CA TYR A 335 6.23 8.98 8.12
C TYR A 335 6.56 7.78 8.99
N THR A 336 6.66 7.99 10.28
CA THR A 336 6.87 6.91 11.27
C THR A 336 5.67 6.83 12.20
N ARG A 337 5.32 5.60 12.58
CA ARG A 337 4.29 5.29 13.56
C ARG A 337 4.87 4.33 14.61
N THR A 338 4.59 4.58 15.89
CA THR A 338 4.88 3.64 16.98
C THR A 338 3.76 2.60 17.09
N GLU A 339 4.05 1.40 17.62
CA GLU A 339 3.15 0.22 17.60
C GLU A 339 1.80 0.42 18.32
N ASP A 340 1.51 1.58 18.90
CA ASP A 340 0.45 1.80 19.90
C ASP A 340 -0.97 2.04 19.35
N ILE A 341 -1.29 1.58 18.14
CA ILE A 341 -2.71 1.56 17.69
C ILE A 341 -3.07 0.12 17.33
N VAL A 342 -3.33 -0.62 18.40
CA VAL A 342 -4.14 -1.83 18.37
C VAL A 342 -5.59 -1.37 18.29
N ASP A 343 -6.18 -1.43 17.10
CA ASP A 343 -7.61 -1.68 16.92
C ASP A 343 -7.88 -1.98 15.44
N TRP A 344 -7.86 -3.27 15.13
CA TRP A 344 -8.39 -3.82 13.90
C TRP A 344 -9.92 -3.90 14.05
N PRO A 345 -10.72 -3.33 13.15
CA PRO A 345 -12.03 -3.91 12.93
C PRO A 345 -11.81 -5.24 12.19
N LEU A 346 -11.88 -6.35 12.93
CA LEU A 346 -11.84 -7.73 12.42
C LEU A 346 -12.95 -8.07 11.40
N ASN A 347 -13.80 -7.10 11.03
CA ASN A 347 -14.86 -7.33 10.07
C ASN A 347 -15.19 -6.07 9.28
N GLY A 348 -14.61 -5.95 8.09
CA GLY A 348 -15.01 -4.90 7.17
C GLY A 348 -14.34 -5.00 5.81
N SER A 349 -14.83 -5.90 4.94
CA SER A 349 -14.91 -5.55 3.51
C SER A 349 -15.69 -4.25 3.44
N GLN A 350 -14.94 -3.17 3.28
CA GLN A 350 -15.49 -1.83 3.15
C GLN A 350 -14.76 -1.21 1.98
N PHE A 351 -15.32 -1.45 0.81
CA PHE A 351 -15.15 -0.57 -0.31
C PHE A 351 -15.73 0.80 0.04
N SER A 352 -14.89 1.67 0.61
CA SER A 352 -15.28 3.05 0.84
C SER A 352 -15.22 3.81 -0.48
N MET A 353 -16.36 4.34 -0.94
CA MET A 353 -16.37 5.41 -1.94
C MET A 353 -15.69 6.64 -1.32
N PRO A 354 -14.68 7.23 -1.98
CA PRO A 354 -13.94 8.32 -1.37
C PRO A 354 -14.71 9.63 -1.43
N ILE A 355 -14.68 10.36 -0.32
CA ILE A 355 -14.82 11.82 -0.33
C ILE A 355 -13.49 12.36 -0.90
N ARG A 356 -13.59 13.31 -1.84
CA ARG A 356 -12.46 13.86 -2.60
C ARG A 356 -11.39 14.42 -1.66
N ASP A 357 -10.24 13.74 -1.60
CA ASP A 357 -8.87 14.27 -1.56
C ASP A 357 -7.91 13.21 -0.98
N ARG A 358 -6.81 12.91 -1.70
CA ARG A 358 -5.80 11.84 -1.46
C ARG A 358 -6.14 10.40 -1.88
N LEU A 359 -6.45 10.19 -3.16
CA LEU A 359 -6.51 8.83 -3.71
C LEU A 359 -5.10 8.29 -4.02
N VAL A 360 -4.78 7.12 -3.47
CA VAL A 360 -3.62 6.30 -3.87
C VAL A 360 -4.04 5.27 -4.92
N SER A 361 -5.23 4.70 -4.78
CA SER A 361 -5.92 3.74 -5.65
C SER A 361 -7.18 4.36 -6.28
N SER A 362 -7.38 4.06 -7.56
CA SER A 362 -8.54 4.54 -8.34
C SER A 362 -9.79 3.70 -8.13
N TYR A 363 -9.66 2.50 -7.57
CA TYR A 363 -10.76 1.53 -7.40
C TYR A 363 -11.21 1.37 -5.95
N GLY A 364 -10.77 2.24 -5.05
CA GLY A 364 -11.16 2.22 -3.64
C GLY A 364 -10.43 1.15 -2.82
N LEU A 365 -9.24 0.73 -3.26
CA LEU A 365 -8.30 -0.11 -2.48
C LEU A 365 -7.37 0.73 -1.59
N ASN A 366 -7.69 2.01 -1.42
CA ASN A 366 -6.88 2.99 -0.70
C ASN A 366 -6.50 2.54 0.70
N ARG A 367 -7.41 1.90 1.42
CA ARG A 367 -7.19 1.49 2.82
C ARG A 367 -6.06 0.46 2.95
N ASP A 368 -6.03 -0.52 2.06
CA ASP A 368 -5.02 -1.58 2.10
C ASP A 368 -3.65 -1.05 1.62
N VAL A 369 -3.66 -0.16 0.62
CA VAL A 369 -2.43 0.39 0.01
C VAL A 369 -1.81 1.52 0.85
N ALA A 370 -2.62 2.47 1.33
CA ALA A 370 -2.14 3.57 2.17
C ALA A 370 -1.89 3.14 3.63
N GLY A 371 -2.50 2.03 4.05
CA GLY A 371 -2.48 1.54 5.43
C GLY A 371 -3.43 2.31 6.35
N TRP A 372 -3.97 1.62 7.35
CA TRP A 372 -4.83 2.20 8.38
C TRP A 372 -4.00 2.96 9.44
N GLY A 373 -4.48 4.14 9.86
CA GLY A 373 -3.83 4.95 10.89
C GLY A 373 -2.70 5.84 10.36
N TRP A 374 -2.52 5.91 9.04
CA TRP A 374 -1.66 6.91 8.39
C TRP A 374 -2.39 8.24 8.11
N ASP A 375 -3.71 8.25 8.34
CA ASP A 375 -4.66 9.31 8.01
C ASP A 375 -5.29 10.03 9.23
N ASN A 376 -5.16 9.49 10.44
CA ASN A 376 -5.76 10.05 11.66
C ASN A 376 -4.74 10.44 12.76
N ASN A 377 -5.01 11.61 13.35
CA ASN A 377 -4.18 12.41 14.26
C ASN A 377 -3.81 11.70 15.58
N GLY A 378 -2.50 11.69 15.91
CA GLY A 378 -2.02 11.43 17.28
C GLY A 378 -0.60 10.83 17.37
N ALA A 379 -0.37 9.69 16.71
CA ALA A 379 0.86 8.87 16.88
C ALA A 379 1.83 8.93 15.68
N LEU A 380 1.56 9.78 14.71
CA LEU A 380 2.27 9.83 13.44
C LEU A 380 3.30 10.94 13.44
N ARG A 381 4.58 10.61 13.31
CA ARG A 381 5.66 11.59 13.20
C ARG A 381 6.04 11.74 11.73
N LYS A 382 6.02 12.98 11.26
CA LYS A 382 6.44 13.34 9.90
C LYS A 382 7.84 13.93 9.93
N TRP A 383 8.72 13.33 9.17
CA TRP A 383 10.07 13.79 8.94
C TRP A 383 10.19 14.25 7.48
N ILE A 384 10.83 15.37 7.26
CA ILE A 384 11.09 15.89 5.93
C ILE A 384 12.58 15.81 5.68
N MET A 385 12.94 15.11 4.61
CA MET A 385 14.29 15.07 4.09
C MET A 385 14.40 15.92 2.83
N VAL A 386 15.54 16.59 2.70
CA VAL A 386 15.86 17.43 1.54
C VAL A 386 17.08 16.82 0.86
N ARG A 387 16.95 16.55 -0.45
CA ARG A 387 18.07 16.19 -1.32
C ARG A 387 18.75 17.45 -1.85
N ASP A 388 20.05 17.47 -2.04
CA ASP A 388 20.69 18.55 -2.82
C ASP A 388 20.47 18.38 -4.33
N GLN A 389 21.05 19.27 -5.13
CA GLN A 389 21.00 19.21 -6.59
C GLN A 389 21.68 17.94 -7.16
N GLN A 390 22.50 17.25 -6.37
CA GLN A 390 23.17 16.00 -6.72
C GLN A 390 22.37 14.77 -6.25
N GLY A 391 21.19 14.97 -5.64
CA GLY A 391 20.32 13.90 -5.13
C GLY A 391 20.73 13.35 -3.76
N MET A 392 21.81 13.85 -3.17
CA MET A 392 22.28 13.41 -1.85
C MET A 392 21.40 13.97 -0.75
N LEU A 393 21.07 13.14 0.24
CA LEU A 393 20.34 13.57 1.42
C LEU A 393 21.22 14.54 2.25
N ARG A 394 20.67 15.69 2.66
CA ARG A 394 21.43 16.74 3.38
C ARG A 394 20.84 17.16 4.73
N GLY A 395 19.59 16.84 5.01
CA GLY A 395 18.94 17.27 6.24
C GLY A 395 17.72 16.44 6.55
N LEU A 396 17.43 16.32 7.84
CA LEU A 396 16.29 15.59 8.40
C LEU A 396 15.67 16.49 9.46
N PHE A 397 14.40 16.84 9.27
CA PHE A 397 13.67 17.72 10.19
C PHE A 397 12.34 17.11 10.55
N GLN A 398 11.97 17.17 11.82
CA GLN A 398 10.64 16.79 12.27
C GLN A 398 9.67 17.94 11.95
N SER A 399 8.65 17.67 11.15
CA SER A 399 7.55 18.61 10.93
C SER A 399 6.61 18.50 12.13
N GLY A 400 6.49 19.57 12.91
CA GLY A 400 5.44 19.67 13.91
C GLY A 400 4.07 19.58 13.23
N LEU A 401 3.27 18.56 13.54
CA LEU A 401 1.84 18.61 13.28
C LEU A 401 1.27 19.66 14.22
N LYS A 402 0.95 20.85 13.70
CA LYS A 402 0.08 21.77 14.43
C LYS A 402 -1.25 21.04 14.67
N GLN A 403 -1.61 20.97 15.95
CA GLN A 403 -2.90 20.50 16.43
C GLN A 403 -4.04 21.32 15.83
#